data_AF-G5IY78-F1
#
_entry.id   AF-G5IY78-F1
#
_cell.length_a   1.000
_cell.length_b   1.000
_cell.length_c   1.000
_cell.angle_alpha   90.00
_cell.angle_beta   90.00
_cell.angle_gamma   90.00
#
_symmetry.space_group_name_H-M   'P 1'
#
loop_
_entity.id
_entity.type
_entity.pdbx_description
1 polymer ?
#
loop_
_entity_poly.entity_id
_entity_poly.type
_entity_poly.pdbx_seq_one_letter_code
_entity_poly.pdbx_strand_id
1 'polypeptide(L)' 'SEYWIIDPEKEQVNLLILVDGFYEETILKNSQPIVSSNFPDLSLTPENIFNATK' A
#
# COMPACT_ATOMS: atom_id res chain seq x y z
N SER A 1 11.45 -6.39 4.88
CA SER A 1 10.79 -5.35 5.71
C SER A 1 10.04 -4.42 4.80
N GLU A 2 8.86 -3.99 5.22
CA GLU A 2 8.04 -3.02 4.47
C GLU A 2 7.40 -2.01 5.42
N TYR A 3 7.05 -0.85 4.87
CA TYR A 3 6.14 0.11 5.50
C TYR A 3 5.34 0.84 4.42
N TRP A 4 4.20 1.40 4.83
CA TRP A 4 3.26 2.01 3.90
C TRP A 4 3.09 3.49 4.25
N ILE A 5 3.00 4.33 3.23
CA ILE A 5 2.60 5.73 3.36
C ILE A 5 1.19 5.85 2.80
N ILE A 6 0.25 6.29 3.64
CA ILE A 6 -1.12 6.57 3.24
C ILE A 6 -1.23 8.06 2.92
N ASP A 7 -1.60 8.42 1.69
CA ASP A 7 -1.83 9.81 1.26
C ASP A 7 -3.33 9.99 0.96
N PRO A 8 -4.12 10.51 1.93
CA PRO A 8 -5.55 10.71 1.75
C PRO A 8 -5.92 11.80 0.73
N GLU A 9 -5.04 12.79 0.51
CA GLU A 9 -5.32 13.87 -0.46
C GLU A 9 -5.29 13.34 -1.89
N LYS A 10 -4.43 12.35 -2.16
CA LYS A 10 -4.28 11.72 -3.48
C LYS A 10 -4.97 10.36 -3.60
N GLU A 11 -5.69 9.94 -2.56
CA GLU A 11 -6.31 8.61 -2.40
C GLU A 11 -5.38 7.47 -2.88
N GLN A 12 -4.14 7.47 -2.37
CA GLN A 12 -3.12 6.48 -2.76
C GLN A 12 -2.39 5.89 -1.56
N VAL A 13 -1.84 4.70 -1.78
CA VAL A 13 -0.94 4.03 -0.85
C VAL A 13 0.41 3.85 -1.53
N ASN A 14 1.47 4.37 -0.94
CA ASN A 14 2.84 4.07 -1.38
C ASN A 14 3.35 2.91 -0.52
N LEU A 15 3.55 1.75 -1.15
CA LEU A 15 4.15 0.57 -0.54
C LEU A 15 5.67 0.67 -0.72
N LEU A 16 6.42 0.65 0.38
CA LEU A 16 7.87 0.70 0.35
C LEU A 16 8.47 -0.59 0.89
N ILE A 17 9.28 -1.27 0.09
CA ILE A 17 9.90 -2.55 0.41
C ILE A 17 11.42 -2.37 0.47
N LEU A 18 12.04 -2.85 1.55
CA LEU A 18 13.48 -2.82 1.69
C LEU A 18 14.13 -3.90 0.81
N VAL A 19 14.84 -3.47 -0.23
CA VAL A 19 15.60 -4.29 -1.18
C VAL A 19 17.03 -3.75 -1.24
N ASP A 20 18.02 -4.62 -1.01
CA ASP A 20 19.45 -4.29 -1.07
C ASP A 20 19.88 -3.02 -0.30
N GLY A 21 19.22 -2.75 0.84
CA GLY A 21 19.50 -1.60 1.69
C GLY A 21 18.78 -0.30 1.32
N PHE A 22 17.94 -0.33 0.28
CA PHE A 22 17.13 0.81 -0.18
C PHE A 22 15.65 0.46 -0.15
N TYR A 23 14.79 1.46 0.03
CA TYR A 23 13.36 1.28 -0.09
C TYR A 23 12.92 1.53 -1.53
N GLU A 24 12.41 0.50 -2.18
CA GLU A 24 11.75 0.62 -3.47
C GLU A 24 10.27 0.97 -3.26
N GLU A 25 9.80 1.96 -3.99
CA GLU A 25 8.42 2.47 -3.88
C GLU A 25 7.53 1.90 -4.99
N THR A 26 6.33 1.47 -4.60
CA THR A 26 5.21 1.20 -5.51
C THR A 26 4.01 2.04 -5.10
N ILE A 27 3.54 2.90 -6.01
CA ILE A 27 2.33 3.71 -5.80
C ILE A 27 1.11 2.92 -6.25
N LEU A 28 0.16 2.74 -5.34
CA LEU A 28 -1.07 1.98 -5.56
C LEU A 28 -2.29 2.89 -5.40
N LYS A 29 -3.27 2.74 -6.29
CA LYS A 29 -4.52 3.53 -6.30
C LYS A 29 -5.74 2.67 -6.58
N ASN A 30 -6.92 3.18 -6.22
CA ASN A 30 -8.22 2.56 -6.53
C ASN A 30 -8.26 1.09 -6.07
N SER A 31 -8.70 0.19 -6.95
CA SER A 31 -8.81 -1.24 -6.69
C SER A 31 -7.51 -2.04 -6.95
N GLN A 32 -6.35 -1.37 -7.07
CA GLN A 32 -5.07 -2.07 -7.20
C GLN A 32 -4.76 -2.83 -5.90
N PRO A 33 -4.47 -4.14 -5.96
CA PRO A 33 -4.21 -4.93 -4.77
C PRO A 33 -2.89 -4.51 -4.12
N ILE A 34 -2.91 -4.39 -2.80
CA ILE A 34 -1.69 -4.20 -2.00
C ILE A 34 -1.08 -5.58 -1.76
N VAL A 35 0.04 -5.86 -2.43
CA VAL A 35 0.78 -7.12 -2.24
C VAL A 35 1.80 -6.93 -1.12
N SER A 36 1.41 -7.30 0.09
CA SER A 36 2.29 -7.27 1.26
C SER A 36 3.20 -8.50 1.29
N SER A 37 4.50 -8.27 1.41
CA SER A 37 5.49 -9.32 1.66
C SER A 37 5.40 -9.86 3.09
N ASN A 38 4.97 -9.04 4.05
CA ASN A 38 4.80 -9.42 5.44
C ASN A 38 3.46 -10.14 5.71
N PHE A 39 2.43 -9.85 4.91
CA PHE A 39 1.08 -10.42 5.05
C PHE A 39 0.55 -10.95 3.69
N PRO A 40 1.02 -12.13 3.22
CA PRO A 40 0.69 -12.63 1.88
C PRO A 40 -0.81 -12.88 1.62
N ASP A 41 -1.57 -13.17 2.68
CA ASP A 41 -3.02 -13.44 2.59
C ASP A 41 -3.88 -12.18 2.76
N LEU A 42 -3.25 -11.00 2.91
CA LEU A 42 -3.97 -9.75 3.07
C LEU A 42 -4.59 -9.32 1.74
N SER A 43 -5.92 -9.47 1.64
CA SER A 43 -6.71 -8.95 0.53
C SER A 43 -7.18 -7.53 0.84
N LEU A 44 -6.41 -6.53 0.40
CA LEU A 44 -6.71 -5.11 0.63
C LEU A 44 -6.39 -4.26 -0.60
N THR A 45 -7.20 -3.25 -0.87
CA THR A 45 -6.94 -2.20 -1.87
C THR A 45 -6.97 -0.80 -1.24
N PRO A 46 -6.33 0.21 -1.85
CA PRO A 46 -6.46 1.61 -1.43
C PRO A 46 -7.92 2.05 -1.31
N GLU A 47 -8.77 1.63 -2.24
CA GLU A 47 -10.21 1.92 -2.22
C GLU A 47 -10.90 1.38 -0.94
N ASN A 48 -10.54 0.18 -0.48
CA ASN A 48 -11.07 -0.34 0.79
C ASN A 48 -10.64 0.52 1.99
N ILE A 49 -9.41 1.04 1.99
CA ILE A 49 -8.88 1.88 3.08
C ILE A 49 -9.65 3.21 3.13
N PHE A 50 -9.85 3.87 2.00
CA PHE A 50 -10.47 5.21 1.95
C PHE A 50 -11.99 5.19 2.02
N ASN A 51 -12.64 4.08 1.65
CA ASN A 51 -14.08 3.95 1.78
C ASN A 51 -14.54 3.34 3.12
N ALA A 52 -13.65 2.79 3.94
CA ALA A 52 -14.01 2.20 5.23
C ALA A 52 -14.56 3.21 6.27
N THR A 53 -14.35 4.51 6.05
CA THR A 53 -14.77 5.61 6.95
C THR A 53 -15.85 6.51 6.36
N LYS A 54 -16.37 6.21 5.16
CA LYS A 54 -17.59 6.82 4.61
C LYS A 54 -18.82 6.08 5.11
#